data_AF-A0A6H3A806-F1
#
_entry.id   AF-A0A6H3A806-F1
#
_cell.length_a   1.000
_cell.length_b   1.000
_cell.length_c   1.000
_cell.angle_alpha   90.00
_cell.angle_beta   90.00
_cell.angle_gamma   90.00
#
_symmetry.space_group_name_H-M   'P 1'
#
loop_
_entity.id
_entity.type
_entity.pdbx_description
1 polymer ?
#
loop_
_entity_poly.entity_id
_entity_poly.type
_entity_poly.pdbx_seq_one_letter_code
_entity_poly.pdbx_strand_id
1 'polypeptide(L)'
;MSLLHNGLTFLNFDDTYLLQNKLHSYSHEDIDFTHLEHSNLYCENSSLMHIKRALNRRKKKGVTFIGSGNYHYVSYLLLEEIDKPFTLILFDHHTDMNLKEANEQTLISCGSWVSFSLRNNGNLKKVIIIGPSSLTIHSNDCSYVEVFPIDISHEVSIHTILSHIHTETIYVSIDKDVLDPKVTITNWDQGHMKLSILLQFIHSLITNKSIYGIDICGELPVYPSQLFLPKYKNAIQKNEQANLQILKTIYKTNLHIQYA
;
A
#
# COMPACT_ATOMS: atom_id res chain seq x y z
N MET A 1 -2.74 -9.84 -17.14
CA MET A 1 -2.06 -8.62 -17.62
C MET A 1 -0.99 -8.31 -16.58
N SER A 2 0.27 -8.57 -16.91
CA SER A 2 1.40 -8.58 -15.98
C SER A 2 1.65 -7.26 -15.22
N LEU A 3 2.64 -7.26 -14.33
CA LEU A 3 3.26 -6.02 -13.86
C LEU A 3 3.98 -5.34 -15.04
N LEU A 4 3.81 -4.02 -15.16
CA LEU A 4 4.46 -3.19 -16.18
C LEU A 4 5.94 -2.92 -15.86
N HIS A 5 6.28 -2.93 -14.57
CA HIS A 5 7.63 -2.73 -14.07
C HIS A 5 8.05 -3.89 -13.17
N ASN A 6 9.36 -4.11 -13.07
CA ASN A 6 9.94 -5.19 -12.27
C ASN A 6 10.81 -4.64 -11.14
N GLY A 7 11.23 -5.55 -10.26
CA GLY A 7 12.12 -5.26 -9.15
C GLY A 7 11.41 -4.89 -7.86
N LEU A 8 12.21 -4.86 -6.80
CA LEU A 8 11.81 -4.61 -5.43
C LEU A 8 12.55 -3.39 -4.89
N THR A 9 11.85 -2.48 -4.24
CA THR A 9 12.44 -1.35 -3.52
C THR A 9 11.94 -1.35 -2.08
N PHE A 10 12.83 -1.10 -1.12
CA PHE A 10 12.49 -0.79 0.26
C PHE A 10 12.77 0.69 0.52
N LEU A 11 11.79 1.38 1.08
CA LEU A 11 11.96 2.72 1.61
C LEU A 11 12.16 2.57 3.12
N ASN A 12 13.35 2.90 3.61
CA ASN A 12 13.68 2.74 5.01
C ASN A 12 13.40 4.04 5.77
N PHE A 13 12.20 4.18 6.33
CA PHE A 13 11.85 5.30 7.21
C PHE A 13 12.00 4.95 8.70
N ASP A 14 11.82 3.68 9.07
CA ASP A 14 11.62 3.26 10.46
C ASP A 14 12.28 1.92 10.82
N ASP A 15 13.24 1.45 10.01
CA ASP A 15 14.03 0.22 10.20
C ASP A 15 13.22 -1.09 10.26
N THR A 16 11.92 -1.04 9.97
CA THR A 16 11.00 -2.19 10.13
C THR A 16 11.37 -3.40 9.27
N TYR A 17 12.02 -3.18 8.12
CA TYR A 17 12.44 -4.25 7.21
C TYR A 17 13.84 -4.80 7.49
N LEU A 18 14.69 -4.07 8.22
CA LEU A 18 16.06 -4.54 8.55
C LEU A 18 16.05 -5.83 9.37
N LEU A 19 14.97 -6.07 10.11
CA LEU A 19 14.80 -7.26 10.94
C LEU A 19 14.11 -8.43 10.20
N GLN A 20 13.71 -8.22 8.95
CA GLN A 20 13.03 -9.20 8.11
C GLN A 20 14.02 -9.83 7.12
N ASN A 21 15.02 -10.54 7.64
CA ASN A 21 16.15 -11.09 6.88
C ASN A 21 15.76 -11.92 5.64
N LYS A 22 14.67 -12.72 5.71
CA LYS A 22 14.23 -13.53 4.58
C LYS A 22 13.61 -12.66 3.50
N LEU A 23 12.84 -11.64 3.90
CA LEU A 23 12.28 -10.68 2.96
C LEU A 23 13.39 -9.84 2.30
N HIS A 24 14.34 -9.36 3.10
CA HIS A 24 15.48 -8.55 2.64
C HIS A 24 16.45 -9.37 1.75
N SER A 25 16.43 -10.70 1.82
CA SER A 25 17.28 -11.55 0.95
C SER A 25 16.94 -11.50 -0.55
N TYR A 26 15.76 -10.98 -0.94
CA TYR A 26 15.39 -10.79 -2.34
C TYR A 26 16.21 -9.65 -2.98
N SER A 27 16.56 -9.72 -4.26
CA SER A 27 17.31 -8.61 -4.90
C SER A 27 16.50 -7.32 -4.94
N HIS A 28 16.90 -6.32 -4.17
CA HIS A 28 16.17 -5.06 -4.00
C HIS A 28 17.06 -3.81 -4.24
N GLU A 29 16.44 -2.64 -4.22
CA GLU A 29 17.07 -1.34 -4.00
C GLU A 29 16.62 -0.85 -2.62
N ASP A 30 17.54 -0.36 -1.80
CA ASP A 30 17.22 0.34 -0.55
C ASP A 30 17.31 1.84 -0.78
N ILE A 31 16.31 2.58 -0.31
CA ILE A 31 16.33 4.04 -0.24
C ILE A 31 16.20 4.43 1.22
N ASP A 32 17.27 4.99 1.77
CA ASP A 32 17.33 5.37 3.17
C ASP A 32 16.69 6.75 3.42
N PHE A 33 15.68 6.77 4.29
CA PHE A 33 15.00 7.95 4.79
C PHE A 33 14.99 8.03 6.33
N THR A 34 15.81 7.22 7.02
CA THR A 34 15.87 7.20 8.51
C THR A 34 16.27 8.55 9.11
N HIS A 35 16.96 9.38 8.32
CA HIS A 35 17.38 10.74 8.68
C HIS A 35 16.35 11.82 8.32
N LEU A 36 15.23 11.46 7.68
CA LEU A 36 14.28 12.44 7.15
C LEU A 36 13.30 12.89 8.23
N GLU A 37 13.48 14.13 8.69
CA GLU A 37 12.56 14.78 9.63
C GLU A 37 11.24 15.19 8.96
N HIS A 38 10.23 15.48 9.78
CA HIS A 38 8.92 15.98 9.33
C HIS A 38 8.25 15.08 8.27
N SER A 39 8.33 13.77 8.49
CA SER A 39 7.82 12.72 7.60
C SER A 39 6.86 11.76 8.30
N ASN A 40 6.95 11.59 9.62
CA ASN A 40 6.16 10.60 10.34
C ASN A 40 4.71 11.08 10.57
N LEU A 41 3.71 10.31 10.11
CA LEU A 41 2.26 10.61 10.08
C LEU A 41 1.88 11.75 9.13
N TYR A 42 2.61 12.85 9.22
CA TYR A 42 2.47 14.05 8.42
C TYR A 42 3.79 14.35 7.73
N CYS A 43 3.72 14.64 6.44
CA CYS A 43 4.86 14.98 5.61
C CYS A 43 4.74 16.40 5.10
N GLU A 44 5.73 17.22 5.45
CA GLU A 44 5.85 18.56 4.90
C GLU A 44 6.35 18.53 3.46
N ASN A 45 6.06 19.58 2.71
CA ASN A 45 6.40 19.65 1.29
C ASN A 45 7.91 19.49 1.01
N SER A 46 8.80 20.01 1.87
CA SER A 46 10.27 19.84 1.74
C SER A 46 10.65 18.36 1.78
N SER A 47 10.20 17.64 2.80
CA SER A 47 10.43 16.21 2.97
C SER A 47 9.77 15.40 1.86
N LEU A 48 8.53 15.75 1.47
CA LEU A 48 7.83 15.12 0.36
C LEU A 48 8.59 15.25 -0.97
N MET A 49 9.14 16.43 -1.25
CA MET A 49 9.98 16.65 -2.43
C MET A 49 11.33 15.93 -2.35
N HIS A 50 11.88 15.72 -1.16
CA HIS A 50 13.06 14.87 -0.99
C HIS A 50 12.72 13.41 -1.37
N ILE A 51 11.64 12.86 -0.80
CA ILE A 51 11.16 11.51 -1.13
C ILE A 51 10.93 11.38 -2.63
N LYS A 52 10.22 12.33 -3.25
CA LYS A 52 9.94 12.34 -4.70
C LYS A 52 11.22 12.29 -5.55
N ARG A 53 12.24 13.06 -5.20
CA ARG A 53 13.53 13.06 -5.92
C ARG A 53 14.26 11.73 -5.79
N ALA A 54 14.24 11.12 -4.62
CA ALA A 54 14.86 9.81 -4.40
C ALA A 54 14.11 8.70 -5.15
N LEU A 55 12.77 8.72 -5.08
CA LEU A 55 11.91 7.85 -5.88
C LEU A 55 12.22 7.98 -7.38
N ASN A 56 12.32 9.18 -7.94
CA ASN A 56 12.63 9.38 -9.36
C ASN A 56 13.97 8.77 -9.81
N ARG A 57 14.92 8.54 -8.89
CA ARG A 57 16.23 7.94 -9.20
C ARG A 57 16.24 6.41 -9.15
N ARG A 58 15.23 5.80 -8.55
CA ARG A 58 15.15 4.33 -8.40
C ARG A 58 14.94 3.64 -9.74
N LYS A 59 15.49 2.43 -9.89
CA LYS A 59 15.37 1.64 -11.12
C LYS A 59 14.30 0.55 -10.99
N LYS A 60 14.09 0.03 -9.79
CA LYS A 60 13.13 -1.02 -9.45
C LYS A 60 11.79 -0.40 -9.04
N LYS A 61 10.80 -0.48 -9.94
CA LYS A 61 9.46 0.14 -9.78
C LYS A 61 8.31 -0.88 -9.64
N GLY A 62 8.60 -2.17 -9.66
CA GLY A 62 7.57 -3.22 -9.59
C GLY A 62 6.84 -3.27 -8.25
N VAL A 63 7.59 -3.51 -7.16
CA VAL A 63 7.06 -3.58 -5.79
C VAL A 63 7.85 -2.64 -4.89
N THR A 64 7.15 -1.84 -4.08
CA THR A 64 7.75 -0.88 -3.13
C THR A 64 7.24 -1.13 -1.71
N PHE A 65 8.13 -1.43 -0.78
CA PHE A 65 7.81 -1.52 0.65
C PHE A 65 8.05 -0.16 1.31
N ILE A 66 7.07 0.38 2.01
CA ILE A 66 7.07 1.78 2.52
C ILE A 66 7.43 1.86 4.01
N GLY A 67 7.17 0.82 4.81
CA GLY A 67 7.41 0.78 6.26
C GLY A 67 6.11 0.62 7.04
N SER A 68 5.99 1.31 8.18
CA SER A 68 4.73 1.44 8.91
C SER A 68 3.67 2.24 8.14
N GLY A 69 2.40 2.11 8.55
CA GLY A 69 1.29 2.86 7.94
C GLY A 69 1.41 4.38 8.09
N ASN A 70 2.29 4.87 8.97
CA ASN A 70 2.53 6.30 9.14
C ASN A 70 3.10 6.99 7.88
N TYR A 71 3.71 6.22 6.98
CA TYR A 71 4.32 6.72 5.75
C TYR A 71 3.48 6.40 4.50
N HIS A 72 2.25 5.91 4.66
CA HIS A 72 1.39 5.50 3.55
C HIS A 72 1.10 6.62 2.54
N TYR A 73 1.21 7.88 2.97
CA TYR A 73 1.15 9.04 2.06
C TYR A 73 2.18 9.00 0.94
N VAL A 74 3.26 8.22 1.04
CA VAL A 74 4.24 8.03 -0.05
C VAL A 74 3.60 7.41 -1.29
N SER A 75 2.50 6.65 -1.13
CA SER A 75 1.72 6.12 -2.26
C SER A 75 1.28 7.23 -3.21
N TYR A 76 0.93 8.43 -2.73
CA TYR A 76 0.65 9.58 -3.60
C TYR A 76 1.79 9.87 -4.59
N LEU A 77 3.04 9.86 -4.13
CA LEU A 77 4.21 10.10 -4.99
C LEU A 77 4.42 8.98 -6.00
N LEU A 78 4.13 7.73 -5.63
CA LEU A 78 4.19 6.59 -6.53
C LEU A 78 3.11 6.68 -7.62
N LEU A 79 1.92 7.16 -7.27
CA LEU A 79 0.82 7.41 -8.22
C LEU A 79 1.13 8.55 -9.20
N GLU A 80 1.89 9.57 -8.79
CA GLU A 80 2.30 10.68 -9.67
C GLU A 80 3.21 10.23 -10.83
N GLU A 81 3.81 9.04 -10.74
CA GLU A 81 4.64 8.52 -11.82
C GLU A 81 3.84 7.99 -13.01
N ILE A 82 2.52 7.86 -12.86
CA ILE A 82 1.65 7.30 -13.89
C ILE A 82 1.16 8.43 -14.80
N ASP A 83 1.63 8.41 -16.05
CA ASP A 83 1.37 9.44 -17.07
C ASP A 83 0.10 9.21 -17.90
N LYS A 84 -0.70 8.20 -17.55
CA LYS A 84 -1.94 7.79 -18.24
C LYS A 84 -3.08 7.51 -17.28
N PRO A 85 -4.35 7.57 -17.73
CA PRO A 85 -5.52 7.28 -16.90
C PRO A 85 -5.43 5.91 -16.20
N PHE A 86 -5.62 5.89 -14.88
CA PHE A 86 -5.56 4.67 -14.08
C PHE A 86 -6.58 4.65 -12.94
N THR A 87 -6.76 3.46 -12.34
CA THR A 87 -7.57 3.24 -11.15
C THR A 87 -6.66 2.77 -10.02
N LEU A 88 -6.82 3.36 -8.84
CA LEU A 88 -6.19 2.88 -7.60
C LEU A 88 -7.06 1.78 -6.99
N ILE A 89 -6.44 0.64 -6.69
CA ILE A 89 -7.01 -0.39 -5.81
C ILE A 89 -6.29 -0.30 -4.47
N LEU A 90 -7.01 0.09 -3.43
CA LEU A 90 -6.50 0.28 -2.08
C LEU A 90 -7.04 -0.84 -1.18
N PHE A 91 -6.14 -1.65 -0.62
CA PHE A 91 -6.46 -2.59 0.45
C PHE A 91 -6.06 -1.96 1.77
N ASP A 92 -7.04 -1.63 2.60
CA ASP A 92 -6.82 -0.79 3.78
C ASP A 92 -7.98 -0.96 4.76
N HIS A 93 -7.70 -0.92 6.06
CA HIS A 93 -8.78 -0.84 7.06
C HIS A 93 -9.41 0.55 7.11
N HIS A 94 -8.62 1.58 6.83
CA HIS A 94 -9.01 2.98 6.79
C HIS A 94 -9.27 3.42 5.36
N THR A 95 -9.88 4.59 5.20
CA THR A 95 -10.14 5.14 3.86
C THR A 95 -9.07 6.11 3.40
N ASP A 96 -8.25 6.61 4.34
CA ASP A 96 -7.25 7.65 4.11
C ASP A 96 -7.78 8.89 3.39
N MET A 97 -9.05 9.17 3.64
CA MET A 97 -9.81 10.28 3.08
C MET A 97 -10.24 11.29 4.16
N ASN A 98 -9.45 11.50 5.21
CA ASN A 98 -9.75 12.53 6.19
C ASN A 98 -9.61 13.92 5.55
N LEU A 99 -10.76 14.49 5.14
CA LEU A 99 -10.90 15.75 4.39
C LEU A 99 -10.88 17.02 5.28
N LYS A 100 -10.66 16.87 6.59
CA LYS A 100 -10.96 17.94 7.58
C LYS A 100 -9.79 18.88 7.89
N GLU A 101 -8.65 18.77 7.24
CA GLU A 101 -7.49 19.60 7.60
C GLU A 101 -7.37 20.82 6.69
N ALA A 102 -7.58 22.01 7.26
CA ALA A 102 -7.37 23.31 6.61
C ALA A 102 -5.92 23.53 6.11
N ASN A 103 -4.99 22.61 6.42
CA ASN A 103 -3.57 22.67 6.09
C ASN A 103 -3.15 21.76 4.92
N GLU A 104 -4.10 21.09 4.24
CA GLU A 104 -3.86 20.18 3.10
C GLU A 104 -3.13 20.83 1.91
N GLN A 105 -2.98 22.15 1.86
CA GLN A 105 -2.15 22.81 0.83
C GLN A 105 -0.64 22.66 1.09
N THR A 106 -0.23 22.33 2.31
CA THR A 106 1.18 22.34 2.74
C THR A 106 1.64 21.03 3.38
N LEU A 107 0.70 20.19 3.83
CA LEU A 107 0.97 18.93 4.52
C LEU A 107 0.10 17.83 3.91
N ILE A 108 0.72 16.67 3.68
CA ILE A 108 0.02 15.42 3.36
C ILE A 108 0.18 14.48 4.56
N SER A 109 -0.84 13.67 4.87
CA SER A 109 -0.78 12.71 5.96
C SER A 109 -1.17 11.31 5.52
N CYS A 110 -0.79 10.30 6.32
CA CYS A 110 -1.27 8.93 6.10
C CYS A 110 -2.81 8.88 6.11
N GLY A 111 -3.50 9.69 6.91
CA GLY A 111 -4.97 9.71 6.91
C GLY A 111 -5.63 10.53 5.79
N SER A 112 -4.89 11.21 4.90
CA SER A 112 -5.48 12.15 3.91
C SER A 112 -4.98 11.96 2.47
N TRP A 113 -4.02 11.05 2.24
CA TRP A 113 -3.32 10.96 0.96
C TRP A 113 -4.22 10.54 -0.20
N VAL A 114 -5.30 9.79 0.04
CA VAL A 114 -6.25 9.40 -1.01
C VAL A 114 -7.01 10.63 -1.50
N SER A 115 -7.54 11.43 -0.58
CA SER A 115 -8.18 12.71 -0.89
C SER A 115 -7.21 13.69 -1.56
N PHE A 116 -5.95 13.74 -1.09
CA PHE A 116 -4.91 14.54 -1.70
C PHE A 116 -4.61 14.08 -3.14
N SER A 117 -4.55 12.78 -3.39
CA SER A 117 -4.30 12.18 -4.70
C SER A 117 -5.43 12.48 -5.69
N LEU A 118 -6.69 12.33 -5.27
CA LEU A 118 -7.87 12.63 -6.08
C LEU A 118 -7.90 14.09 -6.54
N ARG A 119 -7.44 15.02 -5.70
CA ARG A 119 -7.41 16.45 -6.03
C ARG A 119 -6.24 16.83 -6.93
N ASN A 120 -5.08 16.21 -6.75
CA ASN A 120 -3.82 16.65 -7.35
C ASN A 120 -3.33 15.78 -8.52
N ASN A 121 -3.93 14.60 -8.76
CA ASN A 121 -3.53 13.70 -9.84
C ASN A 121 -4.66 13.53 -10.87
N GLY A 122 -4.61 14.31 -11.95
CA GLY A 122 -5.62 14.26 -13.02
C GLY A 122 -5.70 12.92 -13.77
N ASN A 123 -4.70 12.04 -13.63
CA ASN A 123 -4.71 10.69 -14.22
C ASN A 123 -5.42 9.66 -13.33
N LEU A 124 -5.60 9.92 -12.04
CA LEU A 124 -6.37 9.07 -11.14
C LEU A 124 -7.86 9.22 -11.46
N LYS A 125 -8.44 8.20 -12.11
CA LYS A 125 -9.85 8.25 -12.56
C LYS A 125 -10.83 7.62 -11.58
N LYS A 126 -10.34 6.73 -10.73
CA LYS A 126 -11.16 6.01 -9.77
C LYS A 126 -10.30 5.47 -8.62
N VAL A 127 -10.87 5.43 -7.43
CA VAL A 127 -10.32 4.76 -6.26
C VAL A 127 -11.32 3.69 -5.82
N ILE A 128 -10.84 2.46 -5.70
CA ILE A 128 -11.60 1.35 -5.13
C ILE A 128 -10.92 0.96 -3.83
N ILE A 129 -11.60 1.17 -2.70
CA ILE A 129 -11.10 0.85 -1.36
C ILE A 129 -11.74 -0.45 -0.91
N ILE A 130 -10.94 -1.42 -0.47
CA ILE A 130 -11.40 -2.75 -0.06
C ILE A 130 -10.93 -3.01 1.36
N GLY A 131 -11.87 -3.12 2.31
CA GLY A 131 -11.53 -3.39 3.70
C GLY A 131 -12.37 -2.68 4.76
N PRO A 132 -12.63 -1.36 4.66
CA PRO A 132 -13.27 -0.62 5.75
C PRO A 132 -14.65 -1.20 6.11
N SER A 133 -14.88 -1.52 7.38
CA SER A 133 -16.11 -2.18 7.85
C SER A 133 -17.33 -1.26 7.88
N SER A 134 -17.12 0.05 7.86
CA SER A 134 -18.17 1.06 7.86
C SER A 134 -18.09 1.91 6.60
N LEU A 135 -19.24 2.10 5.94
CA LEU A 135 -19.44 3.02 4.82
C LEU A 135 -19.42 4.48 5.31
N THR A 136 -18.37 4.88 6.03
CA THR A 136 -18.24 6.25 6.56
C THR A 136 -18.03 7.28 5.47
N ILE A 137 -17.70 6.85 4.25
CA ILE A 137 -17.84 7.67 3.05
C ILE A 137 -19.27 7.50 2.55
N HIS A 138 -20.08 8.54 2.71
CA HIS A 138 -21.32 8.64 1.95
C HIS A 138 -20.94 8.61 0.45
N SER A 139 -21.19 7.47 -0.20
CA SER A 139 -20.94 7.22 -1.63
C SER A 139 -21.53 8.28 -2.57
N ASN A 140 -22.38 9.16 -2.06
CA ASN A 140 -23.06 10.21 -2.81
C ASN A 140 -22.22 11.48 -3.02
N ASP A 141 -21.11 11.68 -2.30
CA ASP A 141 -20.34 12.94 -2.39
C ASP A 141 -19.13 12.86 -3.35
N CYS A 142 -18.69 11.66 -3.76
CA CYS A 142 -17.58 11.50 -4.70
C CYS A 142 -17.78 10.32 -5.66
N SER A 143 -18.25 10.59 -6.88
CA SER A 143 -18.51 9.54 -7.90
C SER A 143 -17.27 8.76 -8.36
N TYR A 144 -16.09 9.16 -7.91
CA TYR A 144 -14.81 8.55 -8.27
C TYR A 144 -14.28 7.59 -7.20
N VAL A 145 -14.99 7.43 -6.08
CA VAL A 145 -14.57 6.55 -4.97
C VAL A 145 -15.65 5.52 -4.68
N GLU A 146 -15.25 4.26 -4.64
CA GLU A 146 -16.11 3.15 -4.23
C GLU A 146 -15.46 2.36 -3.09
N VAL A 147 -16.22 2.09 -2.03
CA VAL A 147 -15.76 1.34 -0.87
C VAL A 147 -16.47 0.00 -0.82
N PHE A 148 -15.69 -1.07 -0.78
CA PHE A 148 -16.17 -2.44 -0.61
C PHE A 148 -15.77 -2.93 0.79
N PRO A 149 -16.75 -3.04 1.71
CA PRO A 149 -16.45 -3.48 3.06
C PRO A 149 -16.03 -4.95 3.08
N ILE A 150 -15.10 -5.28 3.97
CA ILE A 150 -14.82 -6.66 4.35
C ILE A 150 -15.03 -6.80 5.84
N ASP A 151 -15.96 -7.67 6.22
CA ASP A 151 -16.20 -8.04 7.60
C ASP A 151 -16.17 -9.58 7.76
N ILE A 152 -16.39 -10.05 8.99
CA ILE A 152 -16.33 -11.48 9.33
C ILE A 152 -17.38 -12.31 8.54
N SER A 153 -18.46 -11.68 8.11
CA SER A 153 -19.62 -12.29 7.45
C SER A 153 -19.73 -11.98 5.95
N HIS A 154 -19.02 -10.97 5.46
CA HIS A 154 -19.13 -10.47 4.09
C HIS A 154 -17.76 -10.31 3.45
N GLU A 155 -17.52 -11.07 2.39
CA GLU A 155 -16.37 -10.95 1.51
C GLU A 155 -16.86 -10.54 0.11
N VAL A 156 -16.33 -9.44 -0.44
CA VAL A 156 -16.66 -9.01 -1.80
C VAL A 156 -16.01 -9.94 -2.83
N SER A 157 -16.74 -10.33 -3.87
CA SER A 157 -16.19 -11.11 -4.97
C SER A 157 -15.22 -10.29 -5.82
N ILE A 158 -14.11 -10.89 -6.22
CA ILE A 158 -13.16 -10.30 -7.17
C ILE A 158 -13.82 -9.91 -8.50
N HIS A 159 -14.81 -10.67 -8.97
CA HIS A 159 -15.51 -10.35 -10.21
C HIS A 159 -16.26 -9.01 -10.11
N THR A 160 -16.83 -8.73 -8.94
CA THR A 160 -17.43 -7.44 -8.63
C THR A 160 -16.36 -6.35 -8.67
N ILE A 161 -15.22 -6.52 -8.00
CA ILE A 161 -14.15 -5.51 -8.05
C ILE A 161 -13.69 -5.25 -9.49
N LEU A 162 -13.43 -6.31 -10.27
CA LEU A 162 -13.00 -6.20 -11.66
C LEU A 162 -14.02 -5.48 -12.56
N SER A 163 -15.33 -5.67 -12.34
CA SER A 163 -16.36 -5.01 -13.14
C SER A 163 -16.42 -3.50 -12.91
N HIS A 164 -15.94 -3.03 -11.76
CA HIS A 164 -15.89 -1.60 -11.42
C HIS A 164 -14.59 -0.92 -11.90
N ILE A 165 -13.61 -1.67 -12.43
CA ILE A 165 -12.37 -1.10 -12.97
C ILE A 165 -12.53 -0.83 -14.47
N HIS A 166 -12.72 0.44 -14.83
CA HIS A 166 -12.90 0.86 -16.22
C HIS A 166 -11.60 1.27 -16.93
N THR A 167 -10.50 1.44 -16.20
CA THR A 167 -9.18 1.69 -16.79
C THR A 167 -8.46 0.38 -17.11
N GLU A 168 -7.56 0.42 -18.08
CA GLU A 168 -6.66 -0.70 -18.39
C GLU A 168 -5.52 -0.80 -17.36
N THR A 169 -4.93 0.36 -17.03
CA THR A 169 -3.86 0.47 -16.05
C THR A 169 -4.44 0.62 -14.65
N ILE A 170 -3.87 -0.09 -13.69
CA ILE A 170 -4.16 0.07 -12.26
C ILE A 170 -2.88 0.25 -11.45
N TYR A 171 -3.03 0.82 -10.27
CA TYR A 171 -2.03 0.80 -9.21
C TYR A 171 -2.63 0.09 -7.99
N VAL A 172 -1.84 -0.71 -7.28
CA VAL A 172 -2.30 -1.42 -6.08
C VAL A 172 -1.51 -0.95 -4.88
N SER A 173 -2.21 -0.45 -3.86
CA SER A 173 -1.61 -0.09 -2.57
C SER A 173 -2.20 -0.98 -1.48
N ILE A 174 -1.35 -1.46 -0.58
CA ILE A 174 -1.72 -2.41 0.47
C ILE A 174 -1.22 -1.89 1.81
N ASP A 175 -2.11 -1.36 2.64
CA ASP A 175 -1.88 -1.35 4.08
C ASP A 175 -2.23 -2.72 4.65
N LYS A 176 -1.31 -3.30 5.41
CA LYS A 176 -1.50 -4.60 6.04
C LYS A 176 -2.42 -4.55 7.25
N ASP A 177 -2.84 -3.37 7.70
CA ASP A 177 -3.82 -3.26 8.78
C ASP A 177 -5.21 -3.76 8.38
N VAL A 178 -5.51 -3.84 7.08
CA VAL A 178 -6.73 -4.49 6.58
C VAL A 178 -6.84 -5.96 7.00
N LEU A 179 -5.70 -6.60 7.28
CA LEU A 179 -5.59 -8.01 7.61
C LEU A 179 -5.88 -8.30 9.08
N ASP A 180 -6.37 -9.51 9.35
CA ASP A 180 -6.64 -10.00 10.71
C ASP A 180 -5.36 -9.96 11.60
N PRO A 181 -5.45 -9.46 12.86
CA PRO A 181 -4.34 -9.44 13.83
C PRO A 181 -3.66 -10.79 14.11
N LYS A 182 -4.31 -11.89 13.74
CA LYS A 182 -3.74 -13.24 13.80
C LYS A 182 -2.59 -13.42 12.81
N VAL A 183 -2.61 -12.74 11.65
CA VAL A 183 -1.62 -12.92 10.59
C VAL A 183 -0.62 -11.76 10.46
N THR A 184 -0.98 -10.55 10.88
CA THR A 184 -0.10 -9.37 10.89
C THR A 184 -0.28 -8.61 12.20
N ILE A 185 0.70 -7.78 12.57
CA ILE A 185 0.61 -6.83 13.67
C ILE A 185 1.09 -5.48 13.16
N THR A 186 0.20 -4.48 13.14
CA THR A 186 0.51 -3.13 12.64
C THR A 186 0.50 -2.11 13.78
N ASN A 187 0.82 -0.86 13.47
CA ASN A 187 0.79 0.26 14.42
C ASN A 187 -0.57 1.00 14.46
N TRP A 188 -1.53 0.59 13.63
CA TRP A 188 -2.89 1.11 13.55
C TRP A 188 -3.90 0.04 13.98
N ASP A 189 -5.16 0.43 14.19
CA ASP A 189 -6.23 -0.54 14.37
C ASP A 189 -6.46 -1.36 13.10
N GLN A 190 -6.81 -2.63 13.26
CA GLN A 190 -6.79 -3.60 12.17
C GLN A 190 -8.19 -4.12 11.83
N GLY A 191 -8.35 -4.45 10.55
CA GLY A 191 -9.50 -5.14 10.00
C GLY A 191 -9.47 -6.65 10.23
N HIS A 192 -10.26 -7.35 9.42
CA HIS A 192 -10.52 -8.79 9.55
C HIS A 192 -10.27 -9.57 8.26
N MET A 193 -9.66 -8.95 7.25
CA MET A 193 -9.42 -9.64 5.98
C MET A 193 -8.44 -10.80 6.20
N LYS A 194 -8.80 -11.98 5.70
CA LYS A 194 -7.88 -13.11 5.68
C LYS A 194 -6.78 -12.86 4.65
N LEU A 195 -5.53 -13.18 4.99
CA LEU A 195 -4.42 -13.09 4.05
C LEU A 195 -4.70 -13.85 2.74
N SER A 196 -5.33 -15.03 2.80
CA SER A 196 -5.69 -15.80 1.60
C SER A 196 -6.58 -15.04 0.62
N ILE A 197 -7.48 -14.19 1.12
CA ILE A 197 -8.38 -13.37 0.30
C ILE A 197 -7.57 -12.27 -0.39
N LEU A 198 -6.70 -11.57 0.34
CA LEU A 198 -5.77 -10.60 -0.25
C LEU A 198 -4.93 -11.24 -1.37
N LEU A 199 -4.37 -12.44 -1.14
CA LEU A 199 -3.56 -13.13 -2.16
C LEU A 199 -4.39 -13.50 -3.41
N GLN A 200 -5.66 -13.89 -3.25
CA GLN A 200 -6.58 -14.15 -4.37
C GLN A 200 -6.88 -12.87 -5.16
N PHE A 201 -7.08 -11.74 -4.47
CA PHE A 201 -7.23 -10.44 -5.11
C PHE A 201 -6.01 -10.08 -5.94
N ILE A 202 -4.82 -10.12 -5.34
CA ILE A 202 -3.54 -9.80 -6.02
C ILE A 202 -3.36 -10.68 -7.26
N HIS A 203 -3.55 -11.99 -7.12
CA HIS A 203 -3.44 -12.93 -8.24
C HIS A 203 -4.38 -12.56 -9.39
N SER A 204 -5.64 -12.27 -9.07
CA SER A 204 -6.66 -11.97 -10.06
C SER A 204 -6.46 -10.61 -10.71
N LEU A 205 -6.04 -9.59 -9.96
CA LEU A 205 -5.71 -8.27 -10.48
C LEU A 205 -4.55 -8.35 -11.47
N ILE A 206 -3.45 -9.03 -11.10
CA ILE A 206 -2.31 -9.28 -12.01
C ILE A 206 -2.74 -10.14 -13.21
N THR A 207 -3.74 -11.01 -13.08
CA THR A 207 -4.19 -11.79 -14.24
C THR A 207 -5.04 -10.97 -15.22
N ASN A 208 -5.74 -9.93 -14.75
CA ASN A 208 -6.77 -9.23 -15.53
C ASN A 208 -6.47 -7.77 -15.89
N LYS A 209 -5.54 -7.08 -15.20
CA LYS A 209 -5.27 -5.64 -15.40
C LYS A 209 -3.77 -5.34 -15.45
N SER A 210 -3.38 -4.34 -16.23
CA SER A 210 -1.98 -3.91 -16.32
C SER A 210 -1.58 -3.17 -15.05
N ILE A 211 -0.81 -3.82 -14.17
CA ILE A 211 -0.41 -3.22 -12.89
C ILE A 211 0.84 -2.37 -13.08
N TYR A 212 0.72 -1.06 -12.88
CA TYR A 212 1.86 -0.15 -12.99
C TYR A 212 2.90 -0.43 -11.90
N GLY A 213 2.44 -0.50 -10.65
CA GLY A 213 3.26 -0.84 -9.49
C GLY A 213 2.38 -1.29 -8.32
N ILE A 214 3.04 -1.86 -7.32
CA ILE A 214 2.42 -2.28 -6.07
C ILE A 214 3.21 -1.68 -4.92
N ASP A 215 2.54 -1.06 -3.95
CA ASP A 215 3.15 -0.71 -2.67
C ASP A 215 2.55 -1.49 -1.49
N ILE A 216 3.35 -1.65 -0.44
CA ILE A 216 3.00 -2.39 0.77
C ILE A 216 3.54 -1.65 2.00
N CYS A 217 2.66 -1.34 2.96
CA CYS A 217 2.99 -0.74 4.26
C CYS A 217 2.36 -1.55 5.42
N GLY A 218 2.08 -0.90 6.55
CA GLY A 218 1.48 -1.55 7.72
C GLY A 218 2.44 -2.40 8.56
N GLU A 219 3.71 -2.00 8.69
CA GLU A 219 4.61 -2.58 9.71
C GLU A 219 4.37 -2.02 11.11
N LEU A 220 4.76 -2.77 12.15
CA LEU A 220 4.86 -2.25 13.52
C LEU A 220 6.31 -1.74 13.74
N PRO A 221 6.55 -0.43 13.91
CA PRO A 221 7.86 0.09 14.26
C PRO A 221 8.38 -0.52 15.56
N VAL A 222 9.67 -0.87 15.58
CA VAL A 222 10.33 -1.51 16.72
C VAL A 222 11.55 -0.72 17.13
N TYR A 223 11.55 -0.19 18.35
CA TYR A 223 12.72 0.51 18.88
C TYR A 223 13.75 -0.49 19.43
N PRO A 224 15.05 -0.13 19.49
CA PRO A 224 16.10 -1.02 19.99
C PRO A 224 15.82 -1.65 21.37
N SER A 225 15.20 -0.89 22.28
CA SER A 225 14.81 -1.36 23.61
C SER A 225 13.69 -2.42 23.61
N GLN A 226 12.96 -2.55 22.51
CA GLN A 226 11.80 -3.43 22.36
C GLN A 226 12.12 -4.73 21.62
N LEU A 227 13.27 -4.82 20.94
CA LEU A 227 13.66 -5.95 20.09
C LEU A 227 13.59 -7.32 20.79
N PHE A 228 13.86 -7.35 22.09
CA PHE A 228 13.91 -8.59 22.86
C PHE A 228 12.55 -9.00 23.44
N LEU A 229 11.55 -8.12 23.40
CA LEU A 229 10.23 -8.37 23.95
C LEU A 229 9.42 -9.32 23.04
N PRO A 230 8.73 -10.34 23.59
CA PRO A 230 8.00 -11.34 22.80
C PRO A 230 6.98 -10.75 21.82
N LYS A 231 6.29 -9.67 22.21
CA LYS A 231 5.31 -8.96 21.36
C LYS A 231 5.94 -8.53 20.03
N TYR A 232 7.10 -7.89 20.08
CA TYR A 232 7.75 -7.31 18.89
C TYR A 232 8.43 -8.37 18.04
N LYS A 233 9.05 -9.39 18.67
CA LYS A 233 9.54 -10.57 17.93
C LYS A 233 8.43 -11.26 17.15
N ASN A 234 7.27 -11.44 17.78
CA ASN A 234 6.09 -12.02 17.13
C ASN A 234 5.57 -11.13 15.99
N ALA A 235 5.54 -9.81 16.18
CA ALA A 235 5.15 -8.87 15.12
C ALA A 235 6.07 -8.96 13.90
N ILE A 236 7.40 -8.88 14.10
CA ILE A 236 8.39 -9.01 13.03
C ILE A 236 8.20 -10.34 12.27
N GLN A 237 8.03 -11.45 12.99
CA GLN A 237 7.86 -12.77 12.38
C GLN A 237 6.56 -12.87 11.56
N LYS A 238 5.44 -12.40 12.12
CA LYS A 238 4.14 -12.41 11.44
C LYS A 238 4.15 -11.54 10.18
N ASN A 239 4.66 -10.31 10.30
CA ASN A 239 4.71 -9.38 9.19
C ASN A 239 5.64 -9.87 8.09
N GLU A 240 6.83 -10.40 8.43
CA GLU A 240 7.72 -11.02 7.44
C GLU A 240 7.05 -12.18 6.71
N GLN A 241 6.34 -13.05 7.42
CA GLN A 241 5.60 -14.15 6.81
C GLN A 241 4.50 -13.68 5.86
N ALA A 242 3.76 -12.63 6.22
CA ALA A 242 2.75 -12.02 5.35
C ALA A 242 3.39 -11.38 4.11
N ASN A 243 4.42 -10.55 4.29
CA ASN A 243 5.16 -9.90 3.21
C ASN A 243 5.72 -10.92 2.21
N LEU A 244 6.33 -12.01 2.71
CA LEU A 244 6.84 -13.09 1.86
C LEU A 244 5.74 -13.76 1.05
N GLN A 245 4.56 -13.98 1.62
CA GLN A 245 3.43 -14.58 0.90
C GLN A 245 2.87 -13.65 -0.18
N ILE A 246 2.75 -12.37 0.14
CA ILE A 246 2.35 -11.32 -0.81
C ILE A 246 3.35 -11.27 -1.96
N LEU A 247 4.64 -11.10 -1.68
CA LEU A 247 5.70 -10.98 -2.68
C LEU A 247 5.80 -12.24 -3.56
N LYS A 248 5.72 -13.43 -2.97
CA LYS A 248 5.72 -14.70 -3.73
C LYS A 248 4.51 -14.81 -4.65
N THR A 249 3.34 -14.37 -4.20
CA THR A 249 2.12 -14.38 -5.03
C THR A 249 2.26 -13.44 -6.22
N ILE A 250 2.79 -12.24 -6.00
CA ILE A 250 3.08 -11.27 -7.05
C ILE A 250 4.03 -11.87 -8.09
N TYR A 251 5.19 -12.37 -7.66
CA TYR A 251 6.21 -12.91 -8.58
C TYR A 251 5.78 -14.18 -9.30
N LYS A 252 5.14 -15.12 -8.60
CA LYS A 252 4.65 -16.36 -9.22
C LYS A 252 3.61 -16.05 -10.29
N THR A 253 2.66 -15.17 -10.00
CA THR A 253 1.61 -14.80 -10.97
C THR A 253 2.21 -14.09 -12.18
N ASN A 254 3.15 -13.15 -11.95
CA ASN A 254 3.80 -12.41 -13.02
C ASN A 254 4.63 -13.33 -13.94
N LEU A 255 5.38 -14.27 -13.38
CA LEU A 255 6.15 -15.25 -14.15
C LEU A 255 5.23 -16.12 -15.01
N HIS A 256 4.14 -16.63 -14.45
CA HIS A 256 3.19 -17.45 -15.23
C HIS A 256 2.64 -16.70 -16.45
N ILE A 257 2.38 -15.40 -16.35
CA ILE A 257 1.87 -14.58 -17.46
C ILE A 257 2.96 -14.29 -18.50
N GLN A 258 4.22 -14.12 -18.10
CA GLN A 258 5.32 -13.87 -19.04
C GLN A 258 5.66 -15.09 -19.91
N TYR A 259 5.33 -16.30 -19.44
CA TYR A 259 5.64 -17.57 -20.11
C TYR A 259 4.40 -18.35 -20.61
N ALA A 260 3.20 -17.77 -20.52
CA ALA A 260 1.95 -18.33 -21.05
C ALA A 260 1.56 -17.64 -22.36
#